data_AF-A0A3D4KUG1-F1
#
_entry.id   AF-A0A3D4KUG1-F1
#
_cell.length_a   1.000
_cell.length_b   1.000
_cell.length_c   1.000
_cell.angle_alpha   90.00
_cell.angle_beta   90.00
_cell.angle_gamma   90.00
#
_symmetry.space_group_name_H-M   'P 1'
#
loop_
_entity.id
_entity.type
_entity.pdbx_description
1 polymer ?
#
loop_
_entity_poly.entity_id
_entity_poly.type
_entity_poly.pdbx_seq_one_letter_code
_entity_poly.pdbx_strand_id
1 'polypeptide(L)'
;VCPLAKVMRHECRKRGIDSLKVVYSKEKPIRPLEDMSISCRQHCICPPGTARKCTERRDIPGSTAFVPSVAGLIIAGEVINDLAGIRLPS
;
A
#
# COMPACT_ATOMS: atom_id res chain seq x y z
N VAL A 1 -2.89 -10.22 -4.85
CA VAL A 1 -3.74 -9.03 -4.57
C VAL A 1 -3.05 -8.17 -3.53
N CYS A 2 -2.81 -6.88 -3.80
CA CYS A 2 -2.09 -5.96 -2.90
C CYS A 2 -2.85 -5.74 -1.55
N PRO A 3 -2.18 -5.82 -0.38
CA PRO A 3 -2.80 -5.59 0.93
C PRO A 3 -3.48 -4.22 1.05
N LEU A 4 -2.85 -3.16 0.52
CA LEU A 4 -3.40 -1.81 0.52
C LEU A 4 -4.69 -1.73 -0.30
N ALA A 5 -4.71 -2.32 -1.49
CA ALA A 5 -5.90 -2.34 -2.35
C ALA A 5 -7.09 -3.05 -1.69
N LYS A 6 -6.84 -4.05 -0.83
CA LYS A 6 -7.90 -4.71 -0.05
C LYS A 6 -8.56 -3.75 0.95
N VAL A 7 -7.75 -2.96 1.66
CA VAL A 7 -8.24 -1.95 2.61
C VAL A 7 -9.00 -0.85 1.88
N MET A 8 -8.44 -0.32 0.79
CA MET A 8 -9.08 0.73 0.00
C MET A 8 -10.45 0.30 -0.53
N ARG A 9 -10.59 -0.93 -1.06
CA ARG A 9 -11.89 -1.45 -1.52
C ARG A 9 -12.92 -1.64 -0.40
N HIS A 10 -12.48 -1.91 0.82
CA HIS A 10 -13.41 -1.98 1.96
C HIS A 10 -13.95 -0.58 2.28
N GLU A 11 -13.07 0.41 2.35
CA GLU A 11 -13.44 1.80 2.62
C GLU A 11 -14.31 2.41 1.51
N CYS A 12 -14.00 2.13 0.23
CA CYS A 12 -14.81 2.60 -0.90
C CYS A 12 -16.23 2.04 -0.84
N ARG A 13 -16.39 0.73 -0.58
CA ARG A 13 -17.71 0.09 -0.44
C ARG A 13 -18.51 0.66 0.72
N LYS A 14 -17.87 0.92 1.85
CA LYS A 14 -18.53 1.55 3.02
C LYS A 14 -19.06 2.96 2.68
N ARG A 15 -18.43 3.65 1.73
CA ARG A 15 -18.82 4.99 1.27
C ARG A 15 -19.74 4.98 0.04
N GLY A 16 -20.14 3.80 -0.45
CA GLY A 16 -20.96 3.68 -1.66
C GLY A 16 -20.23 4.09 -2.94
N ILE A 17 -18.90 3.96 -2.99
CA ILE A 17 -18.10 4.27 -4.19
C ILE A 17 -17.92 2.99 -5.00
N ASP A 18 -18.59 2.94 -6.16
CA ASP A 18 -18.61 1.76 -7.04
C ASP A 18 -17.38 1.65 -7.94
N SER A 19 -16.89 2.76 -8.48
CA SER A 19 -15.73 2.78 -9.38
C SER A 19 -14.87 4.03 -9.21
N LEU A 20 -13.56 3.82 -9.35
CA LEU A 20 -12.53 4.86 -9.29
C LEU A 20 -11.43 4.47 -10.28
N LYS A 21 -10.90 5.46 -11.01
CA LYS A 21 -9.64 5.28 -11.73
C LYS A 21 -8.51 5.17 -10.71
N VAL A 22 -7.70 4.12 -10.79
CA VAL A 22 -6.68 3.81 -9.77
C VAL A 22 -5.32 3.52 -10.41
N VAL A 23 -4.26 3.97 -9.76
CA VAL A 23 -2.89 3.55 -10.04
C VAL A 23 -2.50 2.47 -9.06
N TYR A 24 -1.96 1.37 -9.57
CA TYR A 24 -1.53 0.23 -8.76
C TYR A 24 -0.36 -0.50 -9.42
N SER A 25 0.43 -1.21 -8.60
CA SER A 25 1.48 -2.11 -9.10
C SER A 25 0.94 -3.52 -9.32
N LYS A 26 1.34 -4.15 -10.43
CA LYS A 26 1.13 -5.58 -10.71
C LYS A 26 2.14 -6.48 -10.00
N GLU A 27 3.16 -5.89 -9.37
CA GLU A 27 4.15 -6.60 -8.58
C GLU A 27 3.50 -7.37 -7.43
N LYS A 28 4.00 -8.59 -7.18
CA LYS A 28 3.56 -9.36 -6.03
C LYS A 28 4.15 -8.75 -4.76
N PRO A 29 3.34 -8.46 -3.73
CA PRO A 29 3.86 -8.02 -2.44
C PRO A 29 4.88 -9.02 -1.90
N ILE A 30 6.09 -8.55 -1.62
CA ILE A 30 7.15 -9.34 -1.01
C ILE A 30 6.85 -9.42 0.49
N ARG A 31 6.88 -10.64 1.04
CA ARG A 31 6.81 -10.80 2.49
C ARG A 31 8.12 -10.30 3.10
N PRO A 32 8.08 -9.58 4.23
CA PRO A 32 9.29 -9.21 4.95
C PRO A 32 10.16 -10.45 5.18
N LEU A 33 11.47 -10.31 4.99
CA LEU A 33 12.42 -11.36 5.35
C LEU A 33 12.27 -11.68 6.83
N GLU A 34 12.26 -12.96 7.18
CA GLU A 34 12.25 -13.43 8.57
C GLU A 34 13.65 -13.30 9.20
N ASP A 35 14.30 -12.15 9.06
CA ASP A 35 15.59 -11.90 9.70
C ASP A 35 15.39 -11.45 11.14
N MET A 36 16.10 -12.08 12.09
CA MET A 36 16.04 -11.75 13.51
C MET A 36 16.39 -10.29 13.83
N SER A 37 17.15 -9.63 12.95
CA SER A 37 17.56 -8.22 13.06
C SER A 37 16.52 -7.20 12.57
N ILE A 38 15.55 -7.63 11.75
CA ILE A 38 14.55 -6.76 11.09
C ILE A 38 13.12 -7.14 11.52
N SER A 39 12.94 -8.35 12.03
CA SER A 39 11.75 -8.75 12.75
C SER A 39 11.61 -7.92 14.02
N CYS A 40 10.38 -7.56 14.40
CA CYS A 40 10.05 -6.92 15.68
C CYS A 40 10.48 -7.73 16.94
N ARG A 41 11.26 -8.81 16.79
CA ARG A 41 11.84 -9.63 17.86
C ARG A 41 12.97 -8.94 18.63
N GLN A 42 13.75 -8.03 18.04
CA GLN A 42 14.93 -7.48 18.72
C GLN A 42 14.91 -5.98 19.05
N HIS A 43 14.11 -5.11 18.42
CA HIS A 43 14.07 -3.66 18.72
C HIS A 43 12.69 -3.00 18.43
N CYS A 44 11.58 -3.65 18.80
CA CYS A 44 10.26 -3.02 18.67
C CYS A 44 10.04 -1.94 19.74
N ILE A 45 9.50 -0.77 19.36
CA ILE A 45 8.93 0.25 20.27
C ILE A 45 7.55 -0.20 20.80
N CYS A 46 7.38 -1.50 21.02
CA CYS A 46 6.16 -2.07 21.55
C CYS A 46 6.08 -1.68 23.03
N PRO A 47 5.05 -0.96 23.49
CA PRO A 47 4.94 -0.58 24.89
C PRO A 47 4.97 -1.84 25.80
N PRO A 48 5.70 -1.83 26.93
CA PRO A 48 5.74 -2.97 27.83
C PRO A 48 4.32 -3.27 28.35
N GLY A 49 3.89 -4.54 28.28
CA GLY A 49 2.59 -5.01 28.80
C GLY A 49 1.48 -5.26 27.76
N THR A 50 1.72 -5.05 26.46
CA THR A 50 0.70 -5.30 25.44
C THR A 50 0.51 -6.80 25.17
N ALA A 51 -0.72 -7.30 25.32
CA ALA A 51 -1.11 -8.71 25.11
C ALA A 51 -0.98 -9.22 23.66
N ARG A 52 -0.66 -8.35 22.69
CA ARG A 52 -0.61 -8.67 21.25
C ARG A 52 0.70 -8.14 20.66
N LYS A 53 1.63 -9.02 20.31
CA LYS A 53 2.93 -8.64 19.73
C LYS A 53 2.83 -8.41 18.22
N CYS A 54 3.73 -7.60 17.66
CA CYS A 54 3.83 -7.37 16.21
C CYS A 54 4.13 -8.66 15.42
N THR A 55 4.62 -9.72 16.08
CA THR A 55 4.79 -11.06 15.48
C THR A 55 3.47 -11.82 15.26
N GLU A 56 2.38 -11.41 15.93
CA GLU A 56 1.04 -11.98 15.73
C GLU A 56 0.18 -11.12 14.79
N ARG A 57 0.55 -9.84 14.62
CA ARG A 57 -0.16 -8.90 13.75
C ARG A 57 0.46 -8.92 12.36
N ARG A 58 -0.43 -8.99 11.37
CA ARG A 58 -0.21 -8.78 9.92
C ARG A 58 1.14 -8.12 9.61
N ASP A 59 1.90 -8.76 8.70
CA ASP A 59 3.11 -8.22 8.09
C ASP A 59 3.00 -6.71 7.89
N ILE A 60 3.92 -5.96 8.50
CA ILE A 60 4.00 -4.52 8.31
C ILE A 60 4.40 -4.31 6.84
N PRO A 61 3.54 -3.71 6.00
CA PRO A 61 3.90 -3.50 4.62
C PRO A 61 5.07 -2.52 4.54
N GLY A 62 6.21 -2.99 4.06
CA GLY A 62 7.34 -2.14 3.73
C GLY A 62 7.08 -1.36 2.45
N SER A 63 7.60 -0.14 2.37
CA SER A 63 7.65 0.66 1.14
C SER A 63 9.01 1.32 1.04
N THR A 64 9.55 1.44 -0.17
CA THR A 64 10.70 2.31 -0.43
C THR A 64 10.19 3.73 -0.62
N ALA A 65 10.97 4.75 -0.24
CA ALA A 65 10.56 6.16 -0.34
C ALA A 65 10.29 6.61 -1.79
N PHE A 66 10.84 5.89 -2.76
CA PHE A 66 10.68 6.17 -4.19
C PHE A 66 9.28 5.80 -4.73
N VAL A 67 8.70 4.69 -4.25
CA VAL A 67 7.45 4.15 -4.81
C VAL A 67 6.26 5.11 -4.65
N PRO A 68 6.02 5.74 -3.48
CA PRO A 68 4.95 6.72 -3.34
C PRO A 68 5.11 7.93 -4.27
N SER A 69 6.34 8.43 -4.44
CA SER A 69 6.63 9.59 -5.29
C SER A 69 6.34 9.29 -6.76
N VAL A 70 6.81 8.15 -7.27
CA VAL A 70 6.55 7.74 -8.65
C VAL A 70 5.06 7.51 -8.89
N ALA A 71 4.37 6.87 -7.94
CA ALA A 71 2.92 6.68 -8.04
C ALA A 71 2.19 8.04 -8.16
N GLY A 72 2.60 9.05 -7.39
CA GLY A 72 2.07 10.42 -7.50
C GLY A 72 2.31 11.05 -8.87
N LEU A 73 3.52 10.91 -9.42
CA LEU A 73 3.85 11.43 -10.75
C LEU A 73 3.04 10.75 -11.86
N ILE A 74 2.85 9.43 -11.77
CA ILE A 74 2.01 8.68 -12.73
C ILE A 74 0.56 9.18 -12.66
N ILE A 75 0.00 9.35 -11.46
CA ILE A 75 -1.36 9.89 -11.29
C ILE A 75 -1.47 11.29 -11.92
N ALA A 76 -0.49 12.17 -11.66
CA ALA A 76 -0.51 13.52 -12.20
C ALA A 76 -0.48 13.53 -13.74
N GLY A 77 0.37 12.70 -14.35
CA GLY A 77 0.41 12.55 -15.81
C GLY A 77 -0.92 12.06 -16.37
N GLU A 78 -1.53 11.07 -15.72
CA GLU A 78 -2.82 10.53 -16.14
C GLU A 78 -3.95 11.56 -16.06
N VAL A 79 -3.96 12.39 -15.01
CA VAL A 79 -4.92 13.50 -14.87
C VAL A 79 -4.73 14.54 -15.96
N ILE A 80 -3.48 14.91 -16.29
CA ILE A 80 -3.19 15.86 -17.36
C ILE A 80 -3.66 15.33 -18.72
N ASN A 81 -3.43 14.05 -19.01
CA ASN A 81 -3.87 13.42 -20.25
C ASN A 81 -5.41 13.42 -20.36
N ASP A 82 -6.12 13.08 -19.29
CA ASP A 82 -7.58 13.14 -19.24
C ASP A 82 -8.10 14.57 -19.51
N LEU A 83 -7.50 15.58 -18.87
CA LEU A 83 -7.87 16.99 -19.05
C LEU A 83 -7.57 17.51 -20.46
N ALA A 84 -6.48 17.05 -21.08
CA ALA A 84 -6.10 17.41 -22.44
C ALA A 84 -6.87 16.63 -23.53
N GLY A 85 -7.74 15.69 -23.15
CA GLY A 85 -8.48 14.84 -24.09
C GLY A 85 -7.63 13.73 -24.74
N ILE A 86 -6.43 13.47 -24.21
CA ILE A 86 -5.52 12.44 -24.69
C ILE A 86 -5.89 11.12 -23.99
N ARG A 87 -6.60 10.23 -24.69
CA ARG A 87 -6.94 8.91 -24.13
C ARG A 87 -5.76 7.97 -24.27
N LEU A 88 -5.09 7.69 -23.16
CA LEU A 88 -4.19 6.55 -23.05
C LEU A 88 -5.01 5.26 -22.86
N PRO A 89 -4.59 4.13 -23.46
CA PRO A 89 -5.21 2.84 -23.19
C PRO A 89 -4.96 2.46 -21.72
N SER A 90 -6.04 2.22 -20.99
CA SER A 90 -6.05 1.80 -19.58
C SER A 90 -5.76 0.31 -19.40
#